data_AF-A0A445C2K9-F1
#
_entry.id   AF-A0A445C2K9-F1
#
_cell.length_a   1.000
_cell.length_b   1.000
_cell.length_c   1.000
_cell.angle_alpha   90.00
_cell.angle_beta   90.00
_cell.angle_gamma   90.00
#
_symmetry.space_group_name_H-M   'P 1'
#
loop_
_entity.id
_entity.type
_entity.pdbx_description
1 polymer ?
#
loop_
_entity_poly.entity_id
_entity_poly.type
_entity_poly.pdbx_seq_one_letter_code
_entity_poly.pdbx_strand_id
1 'polypeptide(L)'
;MDEKDPLVGPEGGESVKDVACRLTRAVTIMESEYEGCAILVVSHGDPLQILQTILLESIQQQEHPNKDMASILSAVQVAPILSQHRKYALVTGELRRVV
;
A
#
# COMPACT_ATOMS: atom_id res chain seq x y z
N MET A 1 -12.18 -1.01 -13.54
CA MET A 1 -11.20 -0.16 -14.25
C MET A 1 -9.82 -0.47 -13.70
N ASP A 2 -9.65 -0.35 -12.39
CA ASP A 2 -8.45 -0.71 -11.62
C ASP A 2 -7.95 -2.14 -11.82
N GLU A 3 -8.88 -3.09 -11.99
CA GLU A 3 -8.57 -4.50 -12.25
C GLU A 3 -7.95 -4.76 -13.63
N LYS A 4 -8.26 -3.91 -14.62
CA LYS A 4 -7.74 -4.06 -15.98
C LYS A 4 -6.32 -3.52 -16.08
N ASP A 5 -6.08 -2.35 -15.51
CA ASP A 5 -4.75 -1.76 -15.44
C ASP A 5 -4.64 -0.88 -14.18
N PRO A 6 -3.85 -1.28 -13.17
CA PRO A 6 -3.68 -0.49 -11.96
C PRO A 6 -2.82 0.77 -12.18
N LEU A 7 -2.22 0.93 -13.36
CA LEU A 7 -1.40 2.09 -13.71
C LEU A 7 -2.21 3.20 -14.40
N VAL A 8 -3.49 2.95 -14.70
CA VAL A 8 -4.35 3.90 -15.41
C VAL A 8 -5.58 4.22 -14.57
N GLY A 9 -5.70 5.49 -14.17
CA GLY A 9 -6.86 6.00 -13.45
C GLY A 9 -8.01 6.39 -14.40
N PRO A 10 -9.22 6.63 -13.87
CA PRO A 10 -10.30 7.26 -14.63
C PRO A 10 -9.95 8.71 -14.99
N GLU A 11 -10.69 9.30 -15.93
CA GLU A 11 -10.49 10.70 -16.33
C GLU A 11 -10.63 11.64 -15.11
N GLY A 12 -9.57 12.39 -14.82
CA GLY A 12 -9.51 13.30 -13.66
C GLY A 12 -9.35 12.62 -12.30
N GLY A 13 -9.18 11.30 -12.23
CA GLY A 13 -8.97 10.55 -10.99
C GLY A 13 -7.58 9.91 -10.88
N GLU A 14 -7.24 9.47 -9.67
CA GLU A 14 -5.99 8.75 -9.38
C GLU A 14 -6.07 7.29 -9.89
N SER A 15 -4.94 6.76 -10.37
CA SER A 15 -4.75 5.31 -10.55
C SER A 15 -4.45 4.61 -9.22
N VAL A 16 -4.50 3.27 -9.20
CA VAL A 16 -4.03 2.48 -8.04
C VAL A 16 -2.56 2.78 -7.73
N LYS A 17 -1.72 2.98 -8.75
CA LYS A 17 -0.31 3.35 -8.60
C LYS A 17 -0.14 4.72 -7.94
N ASP A 18 -0.95 5.71 -8.30
CA ASP A 18 -0.89 7.04 -7.69
C ASP A 18 -1.24 6.97 -6.19
N VAL A 19 -2.32 6.25 -5.87
CA VAL A 19 -2.73 6.00 -4.48
C VAL A 19 -1.63 5.24 -3.71
N ALA A 20 -1.03 4.20 -4.30
CA ALA A 20 0.07 3.46 -3.69
C ALA A 20 1.30 4.34 -3.42
N CYS A 21 1.67 5.21 -4.36
CA CYS A 21 2.78 6.15 -4.20
C CYS A 21 2.52 7.14 -3.04
N ARG A 22 1.30 7.68 -2.97
CA ARG A 22 0.88 8.58 -1.88
C ARG A 22 0.88 7.87 -0.52
N LEU A 23 0.41 6.62 -0.47
CA LEU A 23 0.42 5.78 0.73
C LEU A 23 1.84 5.43 1.18
N THR A 24 2.75 5.05 0.28
CA THR A 24 4.16 4.82 0.62
C THR A 24 4.78 6.04 1.29
N ARG A 25 4.54 7.24 0.74
CA ARG A 25 5.04 8.46 1.36
C ARG A 25 4.46 8.68 2.75
N ALA A 26 3.15 8.46 2.93
CA ALA A 26 2.52 8.57 4.24
C ALA A 26 3.10 7.58 5.25
N VAL A 27 3.30 6.32 4.87
CA VAL A 27 3.88 5.28 5.74
C VAL A 27 5.32 5.62 6.11
N THR A 28 6.18 5.98 5.15
CA THR A 28 7.57 6.34 5.46
C THR A 28 7.66 7.52 6.43
N ILE A 29 6.79 8.52 6.29
CA ILE A 29 6.73 9.65 7.23
C ILE A 29 6.27 9.17 8.61
N MET A 30 5.17 8.42 8.69
CA MET A 30 4.63 7.89 9.95
C MET A 30 5.66 7.06 10.70
N GLU A 31 6.38 6.17 10.02
CA GLU A 31 7.44 5.35 10.61
C GLU A 31 8.61 6.19 11.10
N SER A 32 9.01 7.24 10.37
CA SER A 32 10.09 8.12 10.79
C SER A 32 9.74 9.02 11.98
N GLU A 33 8.48 9.45 12.09
CA GLU A 33 8.02 10.37 13.15
C GLU A 33 7.61 9.64 14.43
N TYR A 34 7.09 8.42 14.30
CA TYR A 34 6.47 7.67 15.40
C TYR A 34 7.11 6.29 15.59
N GLU A 35 8.41 6.19 15.34
CA GLU A 35 9.18 4.96 15.52
C GLU A 35 8.92 4.35 16.92
N GLY A 36 8.64 3.05 16.97
CA GLY A 36 8.34 2.31 18.21
C GLY A 36 6.93 2.49 18.76
N CYS A 37 6.06 3.30 18.12
CA CYS A 37 4.67 3.47 18.50
C CYS A 37 3.73 2.53 17.72
N ALA A 38 2.58 2.22 18.31
CA ALA A 38 1.48 1.61 17.58
C ALA A 38 0.68 2.70 16.84
N ILE A 39 0.51 2.56 15.53
CA ILE A 39 -0.19 3.53 14.68
C ILE A 39 -1.53 2.93 14.23
N LEU A 40 -2.62 3.67 14.45
CA LEU A 40 -3.94 3.35 13.92
C LEU A 40 -4.22 4.18 12.67
N VAL A 41 -4.32 3.53 11.51
CA VAL A 41 -4.67 4.19 10.23
C VAL A 41 -6.16 4.06 9.98
N VAL A 42 -6.87 5.19 9.92
CA VAL A 42 -8.28 5.27 9.53
C VAL A 42 -8.37 5.84 8.11
N SER A 43 -8.93 5.08 7.18
CA SER A 43 -9.08 5.49 5.79
C SER A 43 -10.26 4.77 5.11
N HIS A 44 -10.36 4.87 3.79
CA HIS A 44 -11.39 4.20 2.98
C HIS A 44 -10.95 2.79 2.56
N GLY A 45 -11.90 2.01 2.02
CA GLY A 45 -11.67 0.65 1.58
C GLY A 45 -10.51 0.51 0.59
N ASP A 46 -10.56 1.22 -0.55
CA ASP A 46 -9.54 1.06 -1.59
C ASP A 46 -8.13 1.46 -1.13
N PRO A 47 -7.90 2.61 -0.48
CA PRO A 47 -6.58 2.94 0.07
C PRO A 47 -6.06 1.89 1.06
N LEU A 48 -6.91 1.36 1.95
CA LEU A 48 -6.48 0.33 2.92
C LEU A 48 -6.12 -0.99 2.24
N GLN A 49 -6.86 -1.39 1.21
CA GLN A 49 -6.57 -2.58 0.41
C GLN A 49 -5.23 -2.45 -0.34
N ILE A 50 -5.01 -1.30 -0.96
CA ILE A 50 -3.76 -0.99 -1.67
C ILE A 50 -2.59 -0.95 -0.69
N LEU A 51 -2.76 -0.32 0.46
CA LEU A 51 -1.78 -0.27 1.54
C LEU A 51 -1.39 -1.67 2.01
N GLN A 52 -2.38 -2.52 2.28
CA GLN A 52 -2.16 -3.90 2.71
C GLN A 52 -1.40 -4.71 1.64
N THR A 53 -1.69 -4.46 0.36
CA THR A 53 -0.99 -5.11 -0.76
C THR A 53 0.49 -4.79 -0.76
N ILE A 54 0.85 -3.50 -0.76
CA ILE A 54 2.26 -3.09 -0.83
C ILE A 54 3.03 -3.48 0.43
N LEU A 55 2.41 -3.46 1.61
CA LEU A 55 3.08 -3.84 2.86
C LEU A 55 3.36 -5.35 2.90
N LEU A 56 2.37 -6.19 2.63
CA LEU A 56 2.55 -7.64 2.68
C LEU A 56 3.55 -8.15 1.63
N GLU A 57 3.49 -7.62 0.42
CA GLU A 57 4.45 -7.96 -0.64
C GLU A 57 5.86 -7.46 -0.29
N SER A 58 5.97 -6.28 0.32
CA SER A 58 7.27 -5.76 0.76
C SER A 58 7.94 -6.66 1.80
N ILE A 59 7.17 -7.22 2.73
CA ILE A 59 7.65 -8.14 3.78
C ILE A 59 8.10 -9.47 3.17
N GLN A 60 7.34 -9.99 2.20
CA GLN A 60 7.70 -11.23 1.50
C GLN A 60 9.00 -11.10 0.69
N GLN A 61 9.33 -9.89 0.22
CA GLN A 61 10.54 -9.61 -0.55
C GLN A 61 11.74 -9.14 0.29
N GLN A 62 11.68 -9.17 1.62
CA GLN A 62 12.79 -8.78 2.52
C GLN A 62 13.95 -9.81 2.57
N GLU A 63 14.47 -10.23 1.42
CA GLU A 63 15.78 -10.89 1.30
C GLU A 63 16.95 -9.89 1.18
N HIS A 64 16.70 -8.59 1.32
CA HIS A 64 17.70 -7.54 1.03
C HIS A 64 18.00 -6.64 2.24
N PRO A 65 19.09 -6.92 2.99
CA PRO A 65 19.39 -6.27 4.27
C PRO A 65 19.86 -4.80 4.19
N ASN A 66 19.78 -4.13 3.03
CA ASN A 66 20.43 -2.83 2.84
C ASN A 66 19.60 -1.79 2.06
N LYS A 67 18.28 -1.96 1.95
CA LYS A 67 17.38 -0.98 1.31
C LYS A 67 16.54 -0.28 2.37
N ASP A 68 16.35 1.04 2.21
CA ASP A 68 15.42 1.80 3.04
C ASP A 68 13.96 1.42 2.74
N MET A 69 13.07 1.69 3.69
CA MET A 69 11.66 1.32 3.59
C MET A 69 10.96 1.90 2.35
N ALA A 70 11.24 3.16 1.98
CA ALA A 70 10.61 3.79 0.84
C ALA A 70 11.01 3.09 -0.47
N SER A 71 12.28 2.70 -0.58
CA SER A 71 12.81 1.91 -1.70
C SER A 71 12.16 0.53 -1.77
N ILE A 72 11.98 -0.16 -0.64
CA ILE A 72 11.33 -1.48 -0.60
C ILE A 72 9.85 -1.36 -1.03
N LEU A 73 9.10 -0.42 -0.46
CA LEU A 73 7.70 -0.21 -0.78
C LEU A 73 7.50 0.23 -2.24
N SER A 74 8.41 1.05 -2.78
CA SER A 74 8.35 1.47 -4.19
C SER A 74 8.60 0.31 -5.16
N ALA A 75 9.48 -0.64 -4.79
CA ALA A 75 9.84 -1.77 -5.64
C ALA A 75 8.66 -2.73 -5.90
N VAL A 76 7.74 -2.87 -4.94
CA VAL A 76 6.57 -3.76 -5.06
C VAL A 76 5.38 -3.10 -5.77
N GLN A 77 5.44 -1.80 -6.06
CA GLN A 77 4.37 -1.10 -6.78
C GLN A 77 4.46 -1.31 -8.30
N VAL A 78 4.47 -2.56 -8.72
CA VAL A 78 4.38 -2.99 -10.12
C VAL A 78 2.98 -3.50 -10.43
N ALA A 79 2.56 -3.42 -11.70
CA ALA A 79 1.19 -3.76 -12.09
C ALA A 79 0.71 -5.14 -11.60
N PRO A 80 1.49 -6.25 -11.74
CA PRO A 80 1.04 -7.57 -11.31
C PRO A 80 0.70 -7.65 -9.82
N ILE A 81 1.42 -6.89 -8.98
CA ILE A 81 1.19 -6.81 -7.54
C ILE A 81 -0.01 -5.92 -7.24
N LEU A 82 -0.03 -4.71 -7.81
CA LEU A 82 -1.10 -3.74 -7.54
C LEU A 82 -2.48 -4.24 -8.00
N SER A 83 -2.57 -5.03 -9.07
CA SER A 83 -3.83 -5.66 -9.49
C SER A 83 -4.43 -6.60 -8.44
N GLN A 84 -3.65 -7.07 -7.46
CA GLN A 84 -4.13 -8.00 -6.43
C GLN A 84 -4.82 -7.30 -5.25
N HIS A 85 -4.93 -5.96 -5.24
CA HIS A 85 -5.42 -5.24 -4.05
C HIS A 85 -6.79 -5.67 -3.57
N ARG A 86 -7.67 -6.09 -4.48
CA ARG A 86 -9.02 -6.57 -4.13
C ARG A 86 -9.03 -7.87 -3.33
N LYS A 87 -7.94 -8.65 -3.31
CA LYS A 87 -7.77 -9.80 -2.40
C LYS A 87 -7.94 -9.39 -0.94
N TYR A 88 -7.59 -8.14 -0.63
CA TYR A 88 -7.61 -7.61 0.72
C TYR A 88 -8.87 -6.80 1.03
N ALA A 89 -9.92 -6.91 0.20
CA ALA A 89 -11.19 -6.21 0.39
C ALA A 89 -11.70 -6.31 1.83
N LEU A 90 -12.11 -5.15 2.37
CA LEU A 90 -12.60 -5.02 3.73
C LEU A 90 -14.13 -4.98 3.73
N VAL A 91 -14.72 -5.57 4.75
CA VAL A 91 -16.16 -5.40 5.05
C VAL A 91 -16.35 -4.10 5.85
N THR A 92 -17.58 -3.61 5.94
CA THR A 92 -17.90 -2.38 6.67
C THR A 92 -17.49 -2.47 8.14
N GLY A 93 -16.64 -1.53 8.60
CA GLY A 93 -16.26 -1.39 10.00
C GLY A 93 -15.20 -2.39 10.50
N GLU A 94 -14.48 -3.06 9.60
CA GLU A 94 -13.45 -4.02 9.97
C GLU A 94 -12.17 -3.33 10.50
N LEU A 95 -11.66 -3.81 11.65
CA LEU A 95 -10.33 -3.49 12.15
C LEU A 95 -9.40 -4.67 11.88
N ARG A 96 -8.30 -4.44 11.16
CA ARG A 96 -7.36 -5.49 10.76
C ARG A 96 -5.93 -5.09 11.11
N ARG A 97 -5.18 -6.04 11.68
CA ARG A 97 -3.73 -5.92 11.87
C ARG A 97 -3.04 -6.18 10.52
N VAL A 98 -2.18 -5.26 10.08
CA VAL A 98 -1.52 -5.34 8.76
C VAL A 98 -0.22 -6.17 8.80
N VAL A 99 0.40 -6.28 9.98
CA VAL A 99 1.63 -7.02 10.29
C VAL A 99 1.49 -7.68 11.63
#